data_AF-A0AAD5A7A2-F1
#
_entry.id   AF-A0AAD5A7A2-F1
#
_cell.length_a   1.000
_cell.length_b   1.000
_cell.length_c   1.000
_cell.angle_alpha   90.00
_cell.angle_beta   90.00
_cell.angle_gamma   90.00
#
_symmetry.space_group_name_H-M   'P 1'
#
loop_
_entity.id
_entity.type
_entity.pdbx_description
1 polymer ?
#
loop_
_entity_poly.entity_id
_entity_poly.type
_entity_poly.pdbx_seq_one_letter_code
_entity_poly.pdbx_strand_id
1 'polypeptide(L)'
;ESGLKVNQPASFAVRLNGAQGAIDAKVHSPSGALEDCVVSELEQDKYAIRFIPRENGIHAIDVKFNSTHIPGSPFQVRVGEPGQGGDAGLVTAYGSGLERGTT
;
A
#
# COMPACT_ATOMS: atom_id res chain seq x y z
N GLU A 1 7.20 -4.10 -14.42
CA GLU A 1 7.40 -4.65 -13.07
C GLU A 1 8.00 -3.58 -12.16
N SER A 2 7.19 -2.68 -11.62
CA SER A 2 7.67 -1.61 -10.74
C SER A 2 7.55 -2.06 -9.30
N GLY A 3 8.55 -2.80 -8.82
CA GLY A 3 8.66 -3.11 -7.38
C GLY A 3 8.76 -1.82 -6.58
N LEU A 4 8.16 -1.80 -5.38
CA LEU A 4 8.28 -0.65 -4.47
C LEU A 4 9.75 -0.49 -4.06
N LYS A 5 10.30 0.70 -4.30
CA LYS A 5 11.69 1.03 -3.99
C LYS A 5 11.76 1.99 -2.81
N VAL A 6 12.78 1.79 -1.99
CA VAL A 6 13.12 2.72 -0.91
C VAL A 6 13.49 4.08 -1.49
N ASN A 7 13.13 5.15 -0.79
CA ASN A 7 13.29 6.56 -1.19
C ASN A 7 12.55 6.93 -2.49
N GLN A 8 11.62 6.11 -2.98
CA GLN A 8 10.77 6.45 -4.13
C GLN A 8 9.33 6.64 -3.70
N PRO A 9 8.59 7.61 -4.27
CA PRO A 9 7.17 7.77 -4.00
C PRO A 9 6.40 6.54 -4.45
N ALA A 10 5.81 5.86 -3.47
CA ALA A 10 4.90 4.74 -3.64
C ALA A 10 3.45 5.24 -3.64
N SER A 11 2.59 4.62 -4.45
CA SER A 11 1.16 4.90 -4.46
C SER A 11 0.38 3.61 -4.32
N PHE A 12 -0.48 3.54 -3.30
CA PHE A 12 -1.36 2.43 -3.00
C PHE A 12 -2.81 2.87 -3.16
N ALA A 13 -3.56 2.21 -4.05
CA ALA A 13 -4.96 2.54 -4.27
C ALA A 13 -5.86 1.55 -3.53
N VAL A 14 -6.80 2.08 -2.74
CA VAL A 14 -7.84 1.30 -2.05
C VAL A 14 -9.21 1.67 -2.61
N ARG A 15 -10.06 0.66 -2.75
CA ARG A 15 -11.49 0.81 -3.09
C ARG A 15 -12.31 0.38 -1.89
N LEU A 16 -13.35 1.14 -1.55
CA LEU A 16 -14.21 0.86 -0.39
C LEU A 16 -15.59 0.26 -0.80
N ASN A 17 -15.76 -0.13 -2.06
CA ASN A 17 -16.95 -0.73 -2.67
C ASN A 17 -18.30 -0.02 -2.40
N GLY A 18 -18.29 1.30 -2.44
CA GLY A 18 -19.42 2.20 -2.20
C GLY A 18 -19.41 2.87 -0.82
N ALA A 19 -18.35 2.72 -0.01
CA ALA A 19 -18.29 3.32 1.30
C ALA A 19 -17.81 4.78 1.22
N GLN A 20 -18.68 5.71 1.60
CA GLN A 20 -18.38 7.14 1.65
C GLN A 20 -18.09 7.57 3.09
N GLY A 21 -16.97 8.26 3.33
CA GLY A 21 -16.60 8.70 4.66
C GLY A 21 -15.13 9.10 4.81
N ALA A 22 -14.71 9.30 6.06
CA ALA A 22 -13.32 9.64 6.37
C ALA A 22 -12.44 8.40 6.34
N ILE A 23 -11.38 8.45 5.53
CA ILE A 23 -10.34 7.43 5.48
C ILE A 23 -9.08 7.96 6.18
N ASP A 24 -8.50 7.14 7.04
CA ASP A 24 -7.25 7.39 7.75
C ASP A 24 -6.27 6.28 7.36
N ALA A 25 -5.10 6.67 6.87
CA ALA A 25 -4.04 5.74 6.53
C ALA A 25 -2.82 6.01 7.40
N LYS A 26 -2.15 4.95 7.86
CA LYS A 26 -0.91 5.02 8.62
C LYS A 26 0.04 3.98 8.09
N VAL A 27 1.27 4.39 7.80
CA VAL A 27 2.30 3.46 7.33
C VAL A 27 3.24 3.20 8.50
N HIS A 28 3.43 1.93 8.83
CA HIS A 28 4.41 1.46 9.80
C HIS A 28 5.57 0.82 9.03
N SER A 29 6.76 1.36 9.24
CA SER A 29 8.01 0.78 8.75
C SER A 29 8.34 -0.54 9.46
N PRO A 30 9.17 -1.40 8.86
CA PRO A 30 9.59 -2.67 9.46
C PRO A 30 10.37 -2.48 10.78
N SER A 31 11.04 -1.35 10.98
CA SER A 31 11.67 -0.97 12.25
C SER A 31 10.68 -0.49 13.32
N GLY A 32 9.41 -0.29 12.97
CA GLY A 32 8.36 0.18 13.89
C GLY A 32 8.17 1.70 13.90
N ALA A 33 8.91 2.46 13.09
CA ALA A 33 8.67 3.89 12.91
C ALA A 33 7.39 4.14 12.07
N LEU A 34 6.69 5.22 12.39
CA LEU A 34 5.55 5.68 11.59
C LEU A 34 6.05 6.53 10.43
N GLU A 35 5.59 6.22 9.23
CA GLU A 35 5.86 6.98 8.02
C GLU A 35 4.67 7.85 7.64
N ASP A 36 4.99 9.08 7.21
CA ASP A 36 4.01 10.01 6.69
C ASP A 36 3.46 9.52 5.34
N CYS A 37 2.13 9.45 5.27
CA CYS A 37 1.41 9.14 4.04
C CYS A 37 0.33 10.18 3.76
N VAL A 38 0.09 10.41 2.48
CA VAL A 38 -0.90 11.36 1.97
C VAL A 38 -2.03 10.57 1.33
N VAL A 39 -3.23 10.72 1.84
CA VAL A 39 -4.42 10.14 1.23
C VAL A 39 -5.06 11.15 0.30
N SER A 40 -5.35 10.75 -0.93
CA SER A 40 -6.04 11.55 -1.94
C SER A 40 -7.21 10.77 -2.50
N GLU A 41 -8.40 11.35 -2.47
CA GLU A 41 -9.54 10.79 -3.18
C GLU A 41 -9.30 10.90 -4.69
N LEU A 42 -9.34 9.77 -5.40
CA LEU A 42 -9.20 9.72 -6.85
C LEU A 42 -10.56 9.74 -7.53
N GLU A 43 -11.50 8.94 -7.05
CA GLU A 43 -12.85 8.79 -7.59
C GLU A 43 -13.84 8.51 -6.46
N GLN A 44 -15.14 8.57 -6.74
CA GLN A 44 -16.15 8.08 -5.79
C GLN A 44 -15.79 6.65 -5.38
N ASP A 45 -15.55 6.45 -4.07
CA ASP A 45 -15.13 5.20 -3.43
C ASP A 45 -13.65 4.77 -3.62
N LYS A 46 -12.84 5.52 -4.37
CA LYS A 46 -11.43 5.17 -4.62
C LYS A 46 -10.48 6.19 -4.01
N TYR A 47 -9.63 5.72 -3.11
CA TYR A 47 -8.62 6.53 -2.43
C TYR A 47 -7.21 6.07 -2.79
N ALA A 48 -6.31 7.00 -3.05
CA ALA A 48 -4.89 6.75 -3.27
C ALA A 48 -4.07 7.25 -2.08
N ILE A 49 -3.37 6.33 -1.45
CA ILE A 49 -2.43 6.56 -0.36
C ILE A 49 -1.04 6.64 -0.96
N ARG A 50 -0.42 7.82 -0.93
CA ARG A 50 0.95 8.05 -1.38
C ARG A 50 1.87 8.15 -0.17
N PHE A 51 2.96 7.40 -0.18
CA PHE A 51 3.97 7.44 0.88
C PHE A 51 5.36 7.26 0.27
N ILE A 52 6.40 7.64 1.00
CA ILE A 52 7.78 7.49 0.54
C ILE A 52 8.49 6.59 1.55
N PRO A 53 8.59 5.28 1.31
CA PRO A 53 9.24 4.39 2.24
C PRO A 53 10.72 4.71 2.33
N ARG A 54 11.21 4.95 3.55
CA ARG A 54 12.62 5.25 3.82
C ARG A 54 13.43 4.03 4.18
N GLU A 55 12.77 2.93 4.52
CA GLU A 55 13.40 1.67 4.87
C GLU A 55 13.09 0.59 3.82
N ASN A 56 13.96 -0.41 3.69
CA ASN A 56 13.67 -1.62 2.93
C ASN A 56 13.12 -2.69 3.87
N GLY A 57 12.11 -3.44 3.41
CA GLY A 57 11.48 -4.50 4.17
C GLY A 57 9.96 -4.45 4.08
N ILE A 58 9.29 -5.15 5.00
CA ILE A 58 7.84 -5.25 5.04
C ILE A 58 7.27 -4.07 5.83
N HIS A 59 6.54 -3.20 5.17
CA HIS A 59 5.84 -2.08 5.78
C HIS A 59 4.37 -2.48 5.97
N ALA A 60 3.78 -2.14 7.10
CA ALA A 60 2.37 -2.38 7.40
C ALA A 60 1.58 -1.08 7.22
N ILE A 61 0.64 -1.08 6.28
CA ILE A 61 -0.22 0.06 5.99
C ILE A 61 -1.56 -0.19 6.66
N ASP A 62 -1.78 0.49 7.77
CA ASP A 62 -3.06 0.52 8.47
C ASP A 62 -4.01 1.47 7.76
N VAL A 63 -5.14 0.94 7.29
CA VAL A 63 -6.17 1.72 6.63
C VAL A 63 -7.46 1.58 7.42
N LYS A 64 -7.88 2.69 8.02
CA LYS A 64 -9.10 2.81 8.82
C LYS A 64 -10.09 3.67 8.08
N PHE A 65 -11.32 3.19 7.98
CA PHE A 65 -12.46 3.92 7.45
C PHE A 65 -13.45 4.17 8.58
N ASN A 66 -13.80 5.43 8.83
CA ASN A 66 -14.69 5.82 9.93
C ASN A 66 -14.29 5.18 11.30
N SER A 67 -13.00 5.26 11.65
CA SER A 67 -12.41 4.65 12.86
C SER A 67 -12.45 3.11 12.92
N THR A 68 -12.79 2.43 11.83
CA THR A 68 -12.85 0.97 11.72
C THR A 68 -11.86 0.47 10.68
N HIS A 69 -11.12 -0.61 10.95
CA HIS A 69 -10.21 -1.19 9.96
C HIS A 69 -10.99 -1.72 8.75
N ILE A 70 -10.53 -1.39 7.55
CA ILE A 70 -11.13 -1.94 6.33
C ILE A 70 -10.72 -3.42 6.17
N PRO A 71 -11.54 -4.25 5.48
CA PRO A 71 -11.15 -5.61 5.16
C PRO A 71 -9.82 -5.63 4.38
N GLY A 72 -8.85 -6.38 4.89
CA GLY A 72 -7.48 -6.44 4.34
C GLY A 72 -6.46 -5.55 5.06
N SER A 73 -6.90 -4.60 5.90
CA SER A 73 -6.01 -3.85 6.78
C SER A 73 -5.58 -4.71 7.99
N PRO A 74 -4.31 -4.59 8.45
CA PRO A 74 -3.22 -3.83 7.84
C PRO A 74 -2.65 -4.53 6.59
N PHE A 75 -2.37 -3.74 5.54
CA PHE A 75 -1.79 -4.23 4.30
C PHE A 75 -0.27 -4.31 4.43
N GLN A 76 0.30 -5.49 4.21
CA GLN A 76 1.75 -5.66 4.25
C GLN A 76 2.34 -5.48 2.85
N VAL A 77 3.25 -4.52 2.71
CA VAL A 77 3.90 -4.21 1.45
C VAL A 77 5.41 -4.37 1.57
N ARG A 78 6.02 -5.07 0.62
CA ARG A 78 7.47 -5.27 0.60
C ARG A 78 8.14 -4.18 -0.23
N VAL A 79 8.99 -3.40 0.39
CA VAL A 79 9.80 -2.34 -0.24
C VAL A 79 11.25 -2.82 -0.33
N GLY A 80 11.86 -2.76 -1.51
CA GLY A 80 13.27 -3.14 -1.71
C GLY A 80 13.52 -3.82 -3.05
N GLU A 81 14.78 -4.14 -3.31
CA GLU A 81 15.18 -4.81 -4.55
C GLU A 81 14.53 -6.20 -4.66
N PRO A 82 13.90 -6.54 -5.81
CA PRO A 82 13.37 -7.88 -6.08
C PRO A 82 14.48 -8.94 -6.31
N GLY A 83 15.71 -8.71 -5.83
CA GLY A 83 16.92 -9.31 -6.40
C GLY A 83 17.73 -10.27 -5.52
N GLN A 84 17.35 -10.56 -4.27
CA GLN A 84 18.08 -11.53 -3.44
C GLN A 84 17.12 -12.47 -2.72
N GLY A 85 17.05 -13.71 -3.21
CA GLY A 85 16.14 -14.75 -2.76
C GLY A 85 15.23 -15.16 -3.91
N GLY A 86 15.75 -16.04 -4.77
CA GLY A 86 15.04 -16.54 -5.93
C GLY A 86 13.74 -17.24 -5.56
N ASP A 87 12.62 -16.51 -5.67
CA ASP A 87 11.28 -17.03 -5.83
C ASP A 87 10.43 -15.93 -6.48
N ALA A 88 10.43 -15.92 -7.81
CA ALA A 88 9.57 -15.06 -8.65
C ALA A 88 8.06 -15.38 -8.54
N GLY A 89 7.61 -15.92 -7.39
CA GLY A 89 6.24 -16.35 -7.14
C GLY A 89 5.62 -15.81 -5.84
N LEU A 90 6.36 -15.04 -5.03
CA LEU A 90 5.87 -14.52 -3.74
C LEU A 90 5.62 -13.02 -3.72
N VAL A 91 5.32 -12.42 -4.87
CA VAL A 91 4.63 -11.12 -4.89
C VAL A 91 3.15 -11.40 -4.74
N THR A 92 2.71 -11.69 -3.50
CA THR A 92 1.28 -11.71 -3.20
C THR A 92 0.81 -10.26 -3.07
N ALA A 93 0.58 -9.62 -4.21
CA ALA A 93 -0.11 -8.36 -4.28
C ALA A 93 -1.59 -8.61 -3.92
N TYR A 94 -1.93 -8.45 -2.64
CA TYR A 94 -3.33 -8.40 -2.23
C TYR A 94 -3.90 -7.03 -2.60
N GLY A 95 -4.71 -7.04 -3.66
CA GLY A 95 -5.53 -5.93 -4.11
C GLY A 95 -6.29 -6.40 -5.34
N SER A 96 -7.61 -6.24 -5.37
CA SER A 96 -8.50 -6.64 -6.46
C SER A 96 -8.33 -5.80 -7.74
N GLY A 97 -7.08 -5.43 -8.06
CA GLY A 97 -6.72 -4.44 -9.08
C GLY A 97 -5.35 -4.64 -9.71
N LEU A 98 -4.79 -5.86 -9.73
CA LEU A 98 -3.65 -6.24 -10.61
C LEU A 98 -4.05 -6.27 -12.11
N GLU A 99 -5.13 -5.61 -12.49
CA GLU A 99 -5.53 -5.43 -13.87
C GLU A 99 -4.89 -4.16 -14.43
N ARG A 100 -3.71 -4.31 -15.04
CA ARG A 100 -3.42 -3.94 -16.45
C ARG A 100 -1.97 -3.50 -16.69
N GLY A 101 -1.34 -4.16 -17.67
CA GLY A 101 -0.26 -3.58 -18.50
C GLY A 101 0.89 -4.56 -18.82
N THR A 102 0.68 -5.65 -19.58
CA THR A 102 0.90 -5.80 -21.05
C THR A 102 2.11 -6.70 -21.32
N THR A 103 1.86 -7.94 -21.78
CA THR A 103 2.17 -8.37 -23.16
C THR A 103 1.11 -9.35 -23.61
#